data_AF-G2Z6X8-F1
#
_entry.id   AF-G2Z6X8-F1
#
_cell.length_a   1.000
_cell.length_b   1.000
_cell.length_c   1.000
_cell.angle_alpha   90.00
_cell.angle_beta   90.00
_cell.angle_gamma   90.00
#
_symmetry.space_group_name_H-M   'P 1'
#
loop_
_entity.id
_entity.type
_entity.pdbx_description
1 polymer ?
#
loop_
_entity_poly.entity_id
_entity_poly.type
_entity_poly.pdbx_seq_one_letter_code
_entity_poly.pdbx_strand_id
1 'polypeptide(L)' 'MEKVINCNFDNTEYKIEVVGNVDKIEGFIYYTFKFDEDNFIVISKFDGEKWKIASMTQNSIAEKLGRVIENLK' A
#
# COMPACT_ATOMS: atom_id res chain seq x y z
N MET A 1 -6.38 5.47 -8.46
CA MET A 1 -6.42 6.60 -7.50
C MET A 1 -5.00 6.96 -7.17
N GLU A 2 -4.63 8.23 -7.22
CA GLU A 2 -3.30 8.72 -6.85
C GLU A 2 -3.43 9.68 -5.68
N LYS A 3 -2.62 9.50 -4.63
CA LYS A 3 -2.65 10.35 -3.43
C LYS A 3 -1.25 10.43 -2.83
N VAL A 4 -0.88 11.61 -2.34
CA VAL A 4 0.36 11.80 -1.59
C VAL A 4 0.04 11.83 -0.10
N ILE A 5 0.81 11.10 0.69
CA ILE A 5 0.68 11.05 2.15
C ILE A 5 2.03 11.25 2.82
N ASN A 6 2.04 11.88 4.00
CA ASN A 6 3.22 11.92 4.85
C ASN A 6 3.12 10.80 5.88
N CYS A 7 4.14 9.96 5.97
CA CYS A 7 4.24 8.92 6.98
C CYS A 7 5.51 9.12 7.81
N ASN A 8 5.38 9.02 9.13
CA ASN A 8 6.53 9.01 10.03
C ASN A 8 6.90 7.57 10.37
N PHE A 9 8.12 7.16 10.04
CA PHE A 9 8.71 5.89 10.45
C PHE A 9 10.02 6.18 11.17
N ASP A 10 10.15 5.72 12.42
CA ASP A 10 11.35 5.88 13.24
C ASP A 10 11.90 7.33 13.28
N ASN A 11 11.01 8.30 13.52
CA ASN A 11 11.28 9.75 13.53
C ASN A 11 11.71 10.35 12.18
N THR A 12 11.62 9.59 11.09
CA THR A 12 11.87 10.07 9.73
C THR A 12 10.53 10.26 9.01
N GLU A 13 10.30 11.46 8.46
CA GLU A 13 9.11 11.75 7.65
C GLU A 13 9.36 11.39 6.18
N TYR A 14 8.48 10.58 5.63
CA TYR A 14 8.48 10.16 4.24
C TYR A 14 7.26 10.73 3.53
N LYS A 15 7.48 11.38 2.40
CA LYS A 15 6.43 11.79 1.47
C LYS A 15 6.21 10.65 0.48
N ILE A 16 5.11 9.94 0.64
CA ILE A 16 4.82 8.71 -0.10
C ILE A 16 3.73 8.97 -1.12
N GLU A 17 3.99 8.63 -2.38
CA GLU A 17 2.98 8.59 -3.43
C GLU A 17 2.32 7.21 -3.41
N VAL A 18 1.00 7.20 -3.25
CA VAL A 18 0.17 6.00 -3.24
C VAL A 18 -0.62 5.93 -4.54
N VAL A 19 -0.34 4.90 -5.34
CA VAL A 19 -1.03 4.60 -6.59
C VAL A 19 -1.88 3.35 -6.39
N GLY A 20 -3.19 3.53 -6.36
CA GLY A 20 -4.17 2.45 -6.27
C GLY A 20 -4.67 2.03 -7.65
N ASN A 21 -4.48 0.76 -7.98
CA ASN A 21 -5.09 0.10 -9.12
C ASN A 21 -6.08 -0.96 -8.60
N VAL A 22 -7.37 -0.67 -8.75
CA VAL A 22 -8.43 -1.63 -8.43
C VAL A 22 -8.75 -2.33 -9.74
N ASP A 23 -8.14 -3.49 -9.96
CA ASP A 23 -8.48 -4.27 -11.15
C ASP A 23 -9.83 -4.95 -10.89
N LYS A 24 -10.90 -4.31 -11.39
CA LYS A 24 -12.29 -4.71 -11.10
C LYS A 24 -12.65 -6.07 -11.69
N ILE A 25 -11.78 -6.66 -12.51
CA ILE A 25 -12.06 -7.88 -13.27
C ILE A 25 -11.78 -9.14 -12.43
N GLU A 26 -10.92 -9.07 -11.40
CA GLU A 26 -10.52 -10.25 -10.61
C GLU A 26 -10.70 -10.12 -9.09
N GLY A 27 -11.39 -9.08 -8.60
CA GLY A 27 -11.60 -8.87 -7.16
C GLY A 27 -10.32 -8.55 -6.38
N PHE A 28 -9.20 -8.33 -7.08
CA PHE A 28 -7.92 -7.94 -6.50
C PHE A 28 -7.78 -6.42 -6.45
N ILE A 29 -7.29 -5.96 -5.30
CA ILE A 29 -6.99 -4.55 -5.05
C ILE A 29 -5.49 -4.43 -4.86
N TYR A 30 -4.84 -3.61 -5.69
CA TYR A 30 -3.41 -3.32 -5.60
C TYR A 30 -3.16 -1.87 -5.22
N TYR A 31 -2.20 -1.67 -4.34
CA TYR A 31 -1.67 -0.34 -4.03
C TYR A 31 -0.15 -0.37 -4.05
N THR A 32 0.43 0.62 -4.72
CA THR A 32 1.87 0.86 -4.75
C THR A 32 2.18 2.08 -3.90
N PHE A 33 3.07 1.94 -2.93
CA PHE A 33 3.61 2.98 -2.08
C PHE A 33 5.02 3.32 -2.59
N LYS A 34 5.18 4.44 -3.28
CA LYS A 34 6.46 4.91 -3.77
C LYS A 34 7.07 5.90 -2.77
N PHE A 35 8.25 5.58 -2.28
CA PHE A 35 9.02 6.47 -1.40
C PHE A 35 9.94 7.38 -2.24
N ASP A 36 10.50 6.84 -3.32
CA ASP A 36 11.24 7.54 -4.36
C ASP A 36 11.18 6.76 -5.69
N GLU A 37 12.04 7.07 -6.66
CA GLU A 37 12.07 6.44 -7.98
C GLU A 37 12.44 4.95 -7.95
N ASP A 38 13.29 4.54 -7.00
CA ASP A 38 13.83 3.18 -6.91
C ASP A 38 13.21 2.36 -5.77
N ASN A 39 12.67 3.03 -4.74
CA ASN A 39 12.15 2.40 -3.53
C ASN A 39 10.63 2.46 -3.49
N PHE A 40 9.99 1.31 -3.70
CA PHE A 40 8.54 1.17 -3.61
C PHE A 40 8.11 -0.17 -3.01
N ILE A 41 6.92 -0.17 -2.40
CA ILE A 41 6.27 -1.36 -1.84
C ILE A 41 4.92 -1.53 -2.52
N VAL A 42 4.68 -2.71 -3.07
CA VAL A 42 3.35 -3.08 -3.60
C VAL A 42 2.65 -3.98 -2.60
N ILE A 43 1.46 -3.59 -2.17
CA ILE A 43 0.56 -4.44 -1.40
C ILE A 43 -0.67 -4.81 -2.24
N SER A 44 -1.20 -5.99 -1.98
CA SER A 44 -2.41 -6.49 -2.61
C SER A 44 -3.31 -7.17 -1.59
N LYS A 45 -4.61 -7.11 -1.81
CA LYS A 45 -5.59 -8.00 -1.17
C LYS A 45 -6.61 -8.47 -2.17
N PHE A 46 -7.09 -9.70 -2.00
CA PHE A 46 -8.37 -10.10 -2.55
C PHE A 46 -9.48 -9.45 -1.73
N ASP A 47 -10.62 -9.13 -2.34
CA ASP A 47 -11.70 -8.46 -1.63
C ASP A 47 -12.15 -9.25 -0.38
N GLY A 48 -12.25 -8.56 0.76
CA GLY A 48 -12.52 -9.18 2.07
C GLY A 48 -11.34 -9.92 2.73
N GLU A 49 -10.18 -10.05 2.07
CA GLU A 49 -8.99 -10.68 2.65
C GLU A 49 -8.00 -9.68 3.28
N LYS A 50 -6.96 -10.24 3.91
CA LYS A 50 -5.83 -9.55 4.51
C LYS A 50 -4.89 -8.95 3.47
N TRP A 51 -4.26 -7.84 3.82
CA TRP A 51 -3.24 -7.19 3.00
C TRP A 51 -1.93 -8.00 3.02
N LYS A 52 -1.35 -8.21 1.84
CA LYS A 52 -0.06 -8.89 1.66
C LYS A 52 0.86 -8.04 0.78
N ILE A 53 2.17 -8.18 0.95
CA ILE A 53 3.13 -7.61 -0.02
C ILE A 53 3.08 -8.52 -1.25
N ALA A 54 2.96 -7.94 -2.45
CA ALA A 54 2.80 -8.72 -3.68
C ALA A 54 3.97 -9.71 -3.94
N SER A 55 5.17 -9.39 -3.44
CA SER A 55 6.38 -10.21 -3.58
C SER A 55 6.74 -11.06 -2.35
N MET A 56 5.95 -11.02 -1.26
CA MET A 56 6.28 -11.78 -0.03
C MET A 56 5.05 -12.47 0.57
N THR A 57 5.24 -13.71 1.02
CA THR A 57 4.16 -14.57 1.56
C THR A 57 3.69 -14.15 2.96
N GLN A 58 4.54 -13.52 3.78
CA GLN A 58 4.17 -13.03 5.12
C GLN A 58 4.96 -11.77 5.48
N ASN A 59 4.26 -10.67 5.81
CA ASN A 59 4.88 -9.49 6.41
C ASN A 59 3.84 -8.67 7.19
N SER A 60 4.17 -8.24 8.41
CA SER A 60 3.31 -7.43 9.27
C SER A 60 3.16 -5.98 8.82
N ILE A 61 4.02 -5.49 7.91
CA ILE A 61 3.94 -4.12 7.39
C ILE A 61 2.80 -3.92 6.38
N ALA A 62 2.42 -4.95 5.64
CA ALA A 62 1.35 -4.86 4.63
C ALA A 62 0.01 -4.45 5.25
N GLU A 63 -0.32 -5.03 6.40
CA GLU A 63 -1.52 -4.69 7.19
C GLU A 63 -1.49 -3.24 7.70
N LYS A 64 -0.32 -2.76 8.15
CA LYS A 64 -0.19 -1.36 8.59
C LYS A 64 -0.43 -0.39 7.43
N LEU A 65 0.18 -0.66 6.27
CA LEU A 65 0.01 0.14 5.06
C LEU A 65 -1.42 0.09 4.52
N GLY A 66 -2.04 -1.09 4.53
CA GLY A 66 -3.44 -1.27 4.15
C GLY A 66 -4.41 -0.45 5.00
N ARG A 67 -4.22 -0.44 6.33
CA ARG A 67 -5.01 0.39 7.25
C ARG A 67 -4.85 1.88 6.99
N VAL A 68 -3.65 2.34 6.62
CA VAL A 68 -3.43 3.74 6.24
C VAL A 68 -4.34 4.10 5.07
N ILE A 69 -4.41 3.26 4.04
CA ILE A 69 -5.30 3.50 2.88
C ILE A 69 -6.78 3.48 3.27
N GLU A 70 -7.19 2.51 4.08
CA GLU A 70 -8.59 2.36 4.49
C GLU A 70 -9.08 3.56 5.32
N ASN A 71 -8.21 4.16 6.14
CA ASN A 71 -8.50 5.38 6.89
C ASN A 71 -8.40 6.67 6.06
N LEU A 72 -7.89 6.60 4.83
CA LEU A 72 -7.75 7.74 3.92
C LEU A 72 -8.96 7.91 2.99
N LYS A 73 -9.87 6.94 2.97
CA LYS A 73 -11.17 6.98 2.28
C LYS A 73 -12.23 7.64 3.16
#